data_AF-A0A958T4T5-F1
#
_entry.id   AF-A0A958T4T5-F1
#
_cell.length_a   1.000
_cell.length_b   1.000
_cell.length_c   1.000
_cell.angle_alpha   90.00
_cell.angle_beta   90.00
_cell.angle_gamma   90.00
#
_symmetry.space_group_name_H-M   'P 1'
#
loop_
_entity.id
_entity.type
_entity.pdbx_description
1 polymer ?
#
loop_
_entity_poly.entity_id
_entity_poly.type
_entity_poly.pdbx_seq_one_letter_code
_entity_poly.pdbx_strand_id
1 'polypeptide(L)'
;GSGNMVHNLKMIAWNKIEETFGFDWALEINNVFKSKILDGNHLDLIRYQQLHKEIAKAIPTPDHYYPLLYALALQTPQDDIQFFNDKPVAGSLTMTSLKIG
;
A
#
# COMPACT_ATOMS: atom_id res chain seq x y z
N GLY A 1 1.76 -11.92 -4.25
CA GLY A 1 3.07 -11.48 -3.70
C GLY A 1 2.95 -11.23 -2.21
N SER A 2 4.04 -10.96 -1.51
CA SER A 2 4.05 -10.55 -0.10
C SER A 2 4.93 -9.32 0.07
N GLY A 3 4.43 -8.32 0.80
CA GLY A 3 5.01 -6.99 0.94
C GLY A 3 4.03 -6.04 1.62
N ASN A 4 4.23 -4.74 1.46
CA ASN A 4 3.39 -3.70 2.06
C ASN A 4 3.34 -2.48 1.13
N MET A 5 2.18 -1.84 1.01
CA MET A 5 2.05 -0.60 0.26
C MET A 5 2.67 0.59 1.00
N VAL A 6 2.60 0.58 2.32
CA VAL A 6 3.26 1.54 3.21
C VAL A 6 4.12 0.75 4.18
N HIS A 7 5.44 0.98 4.15
CA HIS A 7 6.40 0.27 4.98
C HIS A 7 7.60 1.15 5.35
N ASN A 8 7.58 1.71 6.56
CA ASN A 8 8.71 2.47 7.07
C ASN A 8 9.00 2.19 8.53
N LEU A 9 9.98 1.30 8.74
CA LEU A 9 10.42 0.89 10.08
C LEU A 9 11.10 2.03 10.87
N LYS A 10 11.62 3.07 10.21
CA LYS A 10 12.23 4.22 10.89
C LYS A 10 11.19 5.14 11.56
N MET A 11 9.92 4.97 11.22
CA MET A 11 8.82 5.83 11.71
C MET A 11 7.83 5.07 12.61
N ILE A 12 8.18 3.89 13.12
CA ILE A 12 7.29 3.09 13.95
C ILE A 12 6.85 3.86 15.20
N ALA A 13 5.54 3.90 15.42
CA ALA A 13 4.92 4.39 16.64
C ALA A 13 4.94 3.28 17.71
N TRP A 14 6.09 3.07 18.36
CA TRP A 14 6.30 2.00 19.34
C TRP A 14 5.29 2.01 20.49
N ASN A 15 4.82 3.19 20.89
CA ASN A 15 3.81 3.37 21.94
C ASN A 15 2.38 3.00 21.50
N LYS A 16 2.17 2.60 20.24
CA LYS A 16 0.87 2.27 19.65
C LYS A 16 0.87 0.92 18.92
N ILE A 17 1.81 0.03 19.25
CA ILE A 17 2.01 -1.22 18.50
C ILE A 17 0.83 -2.19 18.59
N GLU A 18 0.11 -2.18 19.72
CA GLU A 18 -1.10 -2.99 19.97
C GLU A 18 -2.39 -2.31 19.47
N GLU A 19 -2.31 -1.07 19.01
CA GLU A 19 -3.45 -0.31 18.49
C GLU A 19 -3.57 -0.48 16.97
N THR A 20 -4.80 -0.46 16.43
CA THR A 20 -5.00 -0.21 14.99
C THR A 20 -4.75 1.27 14.73
N PHE A 21 -3.50 1.62 14.43
CA PHE A 21 -3.05 3.00 14.31
C PHE A 21 -2.22 3.22 13.05
N GLY A 22 -2.56 4.27 12.30
CA GLY A 22 -1.81 4.78 11.16
C GLY A 22 -1.68 6.30 11.27
N PHE A 23 -0.53 6.84 10.86
CA PHE A 23 -0.41 8.29 10.67
C PHE A 23 -1.27 8.73 9.49
N ASP A 24 -1.76 9.97 9.52
CA ASP A 24 -2.60 10.53 8.46
C ASP A 24 -1.99 10.32 7.07
N TRP A 25 -0.70 10.64 6.91
CA TRP A 25 0.02 10.45 5.64
C TRP A 25 0.06 8.99 5.19
N ALA A 26 0.13 8.03 6.12
CA ALA A 26 0.16 6.60 5.80
C ALA A 26 -1.22 6.13 5.32
N LEU A 27 -2.28 6.60 5.99
CA LEU A 27 -3.67 6.29 5.61
C LEU A 27 -4.06 6.93 4.27
N GLU A 28 -3.68 8.19 4.05
CA GLU A 28 -3.89 8.90 2.80
C GLU A 28 -3.24 8.18 1.63
N ILE A 29 -1.95 7.84 1.73
CA ILE A 29 -1.22 7.12 0.67
C ILE A 29 -1.83 5.74 0.42
N ASN A 30 -2.18 5.00 1.47
CA ASN A 30 -2.84 3.70 1.33
C ASN A 30 -4.16 3.81 0.56
N ASN A 31 -4.96 4.85 0.83
CA ASN A 31 -6.20 5.11 0.11
C ASN A 31 -5.96 5.52 -1.35
N VAL A 32 -4.92 6.31 -1.63
CA VAL A 32 -4.51 6.64 -3.01
C VAL A 32 -4.18 5.35 -3.77
N PHE A 33 -3.39 4.44 -3.19
CA PHE A 33 -3.08 3.18 -3.85
C PHE A 33 -4.31 2.32 -4.09
N LYS A 34 -5.18 2.16 -3.08
CA LYS A 34 -6.43 1.41 -3.25
C LYS A 34 -7.31 1.98 -4.36
N SER A 35 -7.43 3.31 -4.46
CA SER A 35 -8.15 3.95 -5.56
C SER A 35 -7.56 3.59 -6.91
N LYS A 36 -6.24 3.72 -7.09
CA LYS A 36 -5.57 3.40 -8.37
C LYS A 36 -5.69 1.92 -8.74
N ILE A 37 -5.70 1.03 -7.76
CA ILE A 37 -5.94 -0.41 -7.98
C ILE A 37 -7.38 -0.65 -8.46
N LEU A 38 -8.38 -0.05 -7.79
CA LEU A 38 -9.79 -0.19 -8.17
C LEU A 38 -10.07 0.41 -9.56
N ASP A 39 -9.39 1.50 -9.91
CA ASP A 39 -9.50 2.15 -11.21
C ASP A 39 -8.75 1.39 -12.32
N GLY A 40 -8.03 0.30 -12.00
CA GLY A 40 -7.18 -0.42 -12.95
C GLY A 40 -6.02 0.42 -13.50
N ASN A 41 -5.65 1.51 -12.82
CA ASN A 41 -4.63 2.45 -13.27
C ASN A 41 -3.23 1.99 -12.88
N HIS A 42 -2.76 0.95 -13.57
CA HIS A 42 -1.46 0.34 -13.32
C HIS A 42 -0.29 1.29 -13.64
N LEU A 43 -0.44 2.20 -14.60
CA LEU A 43 0.62 3.14 -14.98
C LEU A 43 0.98 4.09 -13.84
N ASP A 44 -0.03 4.59 -13.13
CA ASP A 44 0.16 5.44 -11.95
C ASP A 44 0.81 4.67 -10.81
N LEU A 45 0.44 3.40 -10.60
CA LEU A 45 1.05 2.52 -9.59
C LEU A 45 2.52 2.21 -9.92
N ILE A 46 2.88 2.06 -11.20
CA ILE A 46 4.28 1.95 -11.64
C ILE A 46 5.05 3.26 -11.36
N ARG A 47 4.39 4.41 -11.54
CA ARG A 47 4.94 5.76 -11.31
C ARG A 47 4.60 6.30 -9.92
N TYR A 48 4.53 5.42 -8.93
CA TYR A 48 4.03 5.73 -7.59
C TYR A 48 4.72 6.94 -6.93
N GLN A 49 5.97 7.24 -7.29
CA GLN A 49 6.73 8.38 -6.76
C GLN A 49 6.06 9.74 -7.00
N GLN A 50 5.10 9.83 -7.92
CA GLN A 50 4.37 11.07 -8.24
C GLN A 50 3.01 11.17 -7.53
N LEU A 51 2.57 10.10 -6.84
CA LEU A 51 1.20 10.01 -6.32
C LEU A 51 0.97 10.77 -5.03
N HIS A 52 2.02 11.07 -4.27
CA HIS A 52 1.89 11.79 -3.02
C HIS A 52 3.19 12.50 -2.62
N LYS A 53 3.08 13.68 -1.99
CA LYS A 53 4.24 14.45 -1.52
C LYS A 53 5.07 13.69 -0.46
N GLU A 54 4.43 12.84 0.33
CA GLU A 54 5.05 12.04 1.40
C GLU A 54 5.41 10.62 0.95
N ILE A 55 5.40 10.31 -0.36
CA ILE A 55 5.59 8.94 -0.85
C ILE A 55 6.91 8.30 -0.40
N ALA A 56 7.97 9.12 -0.27
CA ALA A 56 9.27 8.68 0.22
C ALA A 56 9.24 8.24 1.70
N LYS A 57 8.24 8.68 2.48
CA LYS A 57 7.97 8.14 3.82
C LYS A 57 7.29 6.79 3.76
N ALA A 58 6.38 6.56 2.81
CA ALA A 58 5.67 5.29 2.68
C ALA A 58 6.52 4.18 2.08
N ILE A 59 7.35 4.51 1.09
CA ILE A 59 8.19 3.57 0.35
C ILE A 59 9.63 4.12 0.35
N PRO A 60 10.38 4.01 1.47
CA PRO A 60 11.76 4.48 1.53
C PRO A 60 12.66 3.74 0.54
N THR A 61 12.39 2.45 0.36
CA THR A 61 12.92 1.57 -0.68
C THR A 61 11.76 0.76 -1.27
N PRO A 62 11.80 0.40 -2.55
CA PRO A 62 10.64 -0.16 -3.25
C PRO A 62 10.45 -1.67 -3.08
N ASP A 63 11.36 -2.35 -2.39
CA ASP A 63 11.39 -3.82 -2.25
C ASP A 63 10.10 -4.40 -1.64
N HIS A 64 9.49 -3.73 -0.67
CA HIS A 64 8.20 -4.14 -0.11
C HIS A 64 6.99 -3.77 -0.98
N TYR A 65 7.14 -2.80 -1.90
CA TYR A 65 6.06 -2.33 -2.78
C TYR A 65 5.97 -3.13 -4.08
N TYR A 66 7.11 -3.48 -4.69
CA TYR A 66 7.15 -4.23 -5.95
C TYR A 66 6.30 -5.51 -5.98
N PRO A 67 6.22 -6.34 -4.91
CA PRO A 67 5.35 -7.51 -4.88
C PRO A 67 3.88 -7.24 -5.24
N LEU A 68 3.37 -6.03 -4.99
CA LEU A 68 2.05 -5.60 -5.46
C LEU A 68 2.02 -5.49 -6.99
N LEU A 69 3.00 -4.81 -7.59
CA LEU A 69 3.07 -4.61 -9.04
C LEU A 69 3.15 -5.94 -9.80
N TYR A 70 3.92 -6.91 -9.28
CA TYR A 70 3.99 -8.25 -9.85
C TYR A 70 2.65 -8.99 -9.78
N ALA A 71 1.87 -8.81 -8.70
CA ALA A 71 0.54 -9.40 -8.60
C ALA A 71 -0.43 -8.74 -9.60
N LEU A 72 -0.44 -7.40 -9.66
CA LEU A 72 -1.30 -6.64 -10.57
C LEU A 72 -0.97 -6.88 -12.05
N ALA A 73 0.28 -7.19 -12.38
CA ALA A 73 0.67 -7.55 -13.75
C ALA A 73 0.00 -8.83 -14.27
N LEU A 74 -0.58 -9.65 -13.38
CA LEU A 74 -1.34 -10.85 -13.73
C LEU A 74 -2.85 -10.59 -13.85
N GLN A 75 -3.32 -9.39 -13.48
CA GLN A 75 -4.74 -9.04 -13.53
C GLN A 75 -5.25 -8.95 -14.98
N THR A 76 -6.40 -9.54 -15.23
CA THR A 76 -7.16 -9.41 -16.47
C THR A 76 -8.38 -8.50 -16.29
N PRO A 77 -8.99 -7.99 -17.37
CA PRO A 77 -10.20 -7.16 -17.27
C PRO A 77 -11.43 -7.86 -16.67
N GLN A 78 -11.40 -9.19 -16.53
CA GLN A 78 -12.49 -9.98 -15.95
C GLN A 78 -12.28 -10.27 -14.46
N ASP A 79 -11.09 -9.97 -13.92
CA ASP A 79 -10.77 -10.24 -12.52
C ASP A 79 -11.32 -9.14 -11.61
N ASP A 80 -12.11 -9.55 -10.62
CA ASP A 80 -12.54 -8.67 -9.55
C ASP A 80 -11.39 -8.38 -8.57
N ILE A 81 -11.48 -7.22 -7.89
CA ILE A 81 -10.56 -6.83 -6.83
C ILE A 81 -11.26 -6.88 -5.48
N GLN A 82 -10.63 -7.54 -4.51
CA GLN A 82 -11.08 -7.52 -3.12
C GLN A 82 -9.92 -7.16 -2.19
N PHE A 83 -10.12 -6.16 -1.35
CA PHE A 83 -9.22 -5.85 -0.25
C PHE A 83 -9.63 -6.59 1.01
N PHE A 84 -8.65 -7.13 1.72
CA PHE A 84 -8.84 -7.74 3.03
C PHE A 84 -7.62 -7.43 3.91
N ASN A 85 -7.75 -7.65 5.22
CA ASN A 85 -6.69 -7.32 6.18
C ASN A 85 -6.20 -5.86 6.10
N ASP A 86 -7.04 -4.94 5.60
CA ASP A 86 -6.73 -3.52 5.41
C ASP A 86 -6.67 -2.78 6.75
N LYS A 87 -5.57 -2.97 7.48
CA LYS A 87 -5.34 -2.40 8.80
C LYS A 87 -3.99 -1.69 8.85
N PRO A 88 -3.94 -0.45 9.34
CA PRO A 88 -2.68 0.19 9.69
C PRO A 88 -2.15 -0.38 11.00
N VAL A 89 -0.84 -0.53 11.10
CA VAL A 89 -0.14 -1.02 12.29
C VAL A 89 1.03 -0.10 12.60
N ALA A 90 1.18 0.21 13.88
CA ALA A 90 2.32 0.96 14.40
C ALA A 90 2.63 2.27 13.64
N GLY A 91 1.59 2.94 13.12
CA GLY A 91 1.67 4.25 12.49
C GLY A 91 2.10 4.23 11.02
N SER A 92 3.15 3.49 10.68
CA SER A 92 3.85 3.57 9.39
C SER A 92 3.88 2.26 8.59
N LEU A 93 3.05 1.28 8.96
CA LEU A 93 2.86 0.03 8.23
C LEU A 93 1.39 -0.13 7.84
N THR A 94 1.12 -0.59 6.62
CA THR A 94 -0.24 -1.02 6.24
C THR A 94 -0.24 -2.50 5.87
N MET A 95 -1.18 -3.25 6.45
CA MET A 95 -1.29 -4.70 6.28
C MET A 95 -2.28 -5.10 5.17
N THR A 96 -2.65 -4.13 4.33
CA THR A 96 -3.61 -4.28 3.23
C THR A 96 -3.21 -5.42 2.30
N SER A 97 -4.09 -6.42 2.23
CA SER A 97 -3.98 -7.54 1.32
C SER A 97 -4.96 -7.39 0.16
N LEU A 98 -4.56 -7.92 -1.00
CA LEU A 98 -5.30 -7.86 -2.25
C LEU A 98 -5.56 -9.28 -2.76
N LYS A 99 -6.80 -9.55 -3.17
CA LYS A 99 -7.17 -10.70 -4.01
C LYS A 99 -7.58 -10.19 -5.38
N ILE A 100 -7.10 -10.88 -6.42
CA ILE A 100 -7.39 -10.65 -7.83
C ILE A 100 -8.09 -11.93 -8.34
N GLY A 101 -9.30 -11.80 -8.89
CA GLY A 101 -10.22 -12.92 -9.19
C GLY A 101 -10.89 -13.48 -7.93
#